data_AF-A0A1I7VN60-F1
#
_entry.id   AF-A0A1I7VN60-F1
#
_cell.length_a   1.000
_cell.length_b   1.000
_cell.length_c   1.000
_cell.angle_alpha   90.00
_cell.angle_beta   90.00
_cell.angle_gamma   90.00
#
_symmetry.space_group_name_H-M   'P 1'
#
loop_
_entity.id
_entity.type
_entity.pdbx_description
1 polymer ?
#
loop_
_entity_poly.entity_id
_entity_poly.type
_entity_poly.pdbx_seq_one_letter_code
_entity_poly.pdbx_strand_id
1 'polypeptide(L)'
;MSDELDHENVTDDADYEDDNRDSATPQEVVDKIAKGGEEIIIEWHNMILKEPPKFDAFLERVNMLKNRYPNVILYDRSRVKLRGDKLGDDYYHASYVDSYGRSDGYILAQAPFDETTESDFWRMIVQTGTKLIVLLTDVNNREGNRLIKHFWPQSNANSRNYAKANVKVNCTESDVTTLYDWYKFSVSNTVDKRMDTITVIMLHYRKWIYDKIIPDNLLEFRFEVDGSYS
;
A
#
# COMPACT_ATOMS: atom_id res chain seq x y z
N MET A 1 49.62 1.74 19.62
CA MET A 1 48.45 0.98 20.10
C MET A 1 47.35 1.27 19.12
N SER A 2 47.33 0.41 18.12
CA SER A 2 46.48 0.39 16.94
C SER A 2 45.45 -0.69 17.19
N ASP A 3 44.20 -0.30 17.41
CA ASP A 3 43.09 -1.24 17.40
C ASP A 3 42.29 -0.94 16.13
N GLU A 4 42.50 -1.80 15.13
CA GLU A 4 41.68 -1.95 13.94
C GLU A 4 40.29 -2.41 14.38
N LEU A 5 39.26 -1.65 14.01
CA LEU A 5 37.87 -2.09 14.10
C LEU A 5 37.49 -2.64 12.73
N ASP A 6 37.35 -3.97 12.69
CA ASP A 6 36.90 -4.73 11.53
C ASP A 6 35.57 -4.19 11.01
N HIS A 7 35.60 -3.64 9.80
CA HIS A 7 34.42 -3.39 9.00
C HIS A 7 33.97 -4.73 8.39
N GLU A 8 33.14 -5.47 9.11
CA GLU A 8 32.32 -6.52 8.49
C GLU A 8 31.34 -5.85 7.51
N ASN A 9 31.73 -5.88 6.24
CA ASN A 9 30.85 -5.68 5.10
C ASN A 9 29.77 -6.77 5.13
N VAL A 10 28.61 -6.46 5.71
CA VAL A 10 27.38 -7.23 5.43
C VAL A 10 26.88 -6.76 4.08
N THR A 11 27.39 -7.37 3.02
CA THR A 11 26.76 -7.35 1.71
C THR A 11 25.48 -8.17 1.82
N ASP A 12 24.34 -7.49 2.02
CA ASP A 12 23.00 -8.04 1.76
C ASP A 12 22.81 -8.15 0.22
N ASP A 13 23.69 -8.91 -0.43
CA ASP A 13 23.48 -9.41 -1.78
C ASP A 13 22.66 -10.70 -1.65
N ALA A 14 21.37 -10.54 -1.35
CA ALA A 14 20.41 -11.56 -1.69
C ALA A 14 20.18 -11.45 -3.21
N ASP A 15 20.99 -12.18 -3.97
CA ASP A 15 20.72 -12.49 -5.37
C ASP A 15 19.34 -13.13 -5.45
N TYR A 16 18.34 -12.33 -5.84
CA TYR A 16 17.02 -12.84 -6.17
C TYR A 16 17.13 -13.53 -7.53
N GLU A 17 17.41 -14.83 -7.52
CA GLU A 17 17.07 -15.67 -8.66
C GLU A 17 15.55 -15.51 -8.89
N ASP A 18 15.19 -14.94 -10.03
CA ASP A 18 13.83 -14.89 -10.57
C ASP A 18 13.34 -16.31 -10.80
N ASP A 19 12.85 -16.94 -9.74
CA ASP A 19 12.36 -18.30 -9.77
C ASP A 19 10.92 -18.30 -10.29
N ASN A 20 10.80 -18.16 -11.61
CA ASN A 20 9.60 -18.35 -12.41
C ASN A 20 9.10 -19.83 -12.39
N ARG A 21 9.28 -20.53 -11.27
CA ARG A 21 9.16 -21.99 -11.16
C ARG A 21 7.99 -22.52 -10.35
N ASP A 22 7.07 -21.69 -9.85
CA ASP A 22 5.97 -22.21 -9.02
C ASP A 22 4.61 -21.49 -9.15
N SER A 23 4.24 -20.98 -10.32
CA SER A 23 2.85 -20.55 -10.54
C SER A 23 1.96 -21.76 -10.89
N ALA A 24 1.34 -22.38 -9.89
CA ALA A 24 0.27 -23.36 -10.11
C ALA A 24 -1.09 -22.67 -10.26
N THR A 25 -1.88 -23.07 -11.26
CA THR A 25 -3.26 -22.64 -11.39
C THR A 25 -4.12 -23.22 -10.25
N PRO A 26 -5.27 -22.60 -9.90
CA PRO A 26 -6.16 -23.15 -8.87
C PRO A 26 -6.56 -24.62 -9.13
N GLN A 27 -6.75 -25.02 -10.39
CA GLN A 27 -7.07 -26.40 -10.74
C GLN A 27 -5.89 -27.34 -10.49
N GLU A 28 -4.67 -26.94 -10.84
CA GLU A 28 -3.47 -27.73 -10.58
C GLU A 28 -3.20 -27.89 -9.09
N VAL A 29 -3.49 -26.87 -8.27
CA VAL A 29 -3.41 -26.96 -6.81
C VAL A 29 -4.41 -28.00 -6.29
N VAL A 30 -5.67 -27.96 -6.77
CA VAL A 30 -6.70 -28.94 -6.42
C VAL A 30 -6.27 -30.35 -6.82
N ASP A 31 -5.75 -30.52 -8.04
CA ASP A 31 -5.29 -31.81 -8.55
C ASP A 31 -4.06 -32.32 -7.79
N LYS A 32 -3.14 -31.43 -7.38
CA LYS A 32 -1.98 -31.76 -6.53
C LYS A 32 -2.43 -32.23 -5.14
N ILE A 33 -3.40 -31.57 -4.52
CA ILE A 33 -3.97 -31.98 -3.24
C ILE A 33 -4.71 -33.32 -3.38
N ALA A 34 -5.51 -33.50 -4.44
CA ALA A 34 -6.23 -34.74 -4.69
C ALA A 34 -5.31 -35.95 -4.92
N LYS A 35 -4.13 -35.74 -5.53
CA LYS A 35 -3.12 -36.78 -5.77
C LYS A 35 -2.20 -37.04 -4.58
N GLY A 36 -1.75 -35.98 -3.90
CA GLY A 36 -0.76 -36.03 -2.82
C GLY A 36 -1.34 -36.16 -1.42
N GLY A 37 -2.66 -36.01 -1.25
CA GLY A 37 -3.33 -36.16 0.04
C GLY A 37 -2.82 -35.17 1.10
N GLU A 38 -2.63 -35.65 2.32
CA GLU A 38 -2.14 -34.83 3.43
C GLU A 38 -0.64 -34.50 3.31
N GLU A 39 0.16 -35.38 2.70
CA GLU A 39 1.62 -35.25 2.62
C GLU A 39 2.04 -33.99 1.87
N ILE A 40 1.37 -33.64 0.77
CA ILE A 40 1.67 -32.41 0.00
C ILE A 40 1.36 -31.14 0.81
N ILE A 41 0.32 -31.18 1.66
CA ILE A 41 -0.02 -30.06 2.54
C ILE A 41 1.04 -29.92 3.63
N ILE A 42 1.49 -31.03 4.21
CA ILE A 42 2.59 -31.05 5.19
C ILE A 42 3.88 -30.55 4.55
N GLU A 43 4.19 -30.95 3.33
CA GLU A 43 5.36 -30.49 2.59
C GLU A 43 5.31 -28.98 2.36
N TRP A 44 4.21 -28.44 1.83
CA TRP A 44 4.04 -26.99 1.66
C TRP A 44 4.10 -26.24 3.00
N HIS A 45 3.50 -26.80 4.04
CA HIS A 45 3.59 -26.26 5.39
C HIS A 45 5.04 -26.21 5.88
N ASN A 46 5.80 -27.28 5.68
CA ASN A 46 7.22 -27.33 6.03
C ASN A 46 8.07 -26.37 5.17
N MET A 47 7.72 -26.16 3.90
CA MET A 47 8.35 -25.13 3.07
C MET A 47 8.11 -23.73 3.64
N ILE A 48 6.89 -23.43 4.08
CA ILE A 48 6.57 -22.16 4.77
C ILE A 48 7.33 -22.05 6.10
N LEU A 49 7.49 -23.15 6.83
CA LEU A 49 8.21 -23.16 8.12
C LEU A 49 9.74 -23.03 7.99
N LYS A 50 10.33 -23.39 6.84
CA LYS A 50 11.77 -23.21 6.61
C LYS A 50 12.18 -21.74 6.66
N GLU A 51 11.33 -20.87 6.12
CA GLU A 51 11.47 -19.42 6.18
C GLU A 51 10.13 -18.79 6.55
N PRO A 52 9.78 -18.78 7.85
CA PRO A 52 8.49 -18.26 8.28
C PRO A 52 8.39 -16.78 7.89
N PRO A 53 7.24 -16.34 7.34
CA PRO A 53 7.06 -14.95 6.98
C PRO A 53 7.18 -14.07 8.24
N LYS A 54 8.13 -13.13 8.22
CA LYS A 54 8.35 -12.20 9.31
C LYS A 54 7.36 -11.04 9.26
N PHE A 55 7.03 -10.51 10.42
CA PHE A 55 6.15 -9.35 10.63
C PHE A 55 6.63 -8.53 11.84
N ASP A 56 7.95 -8.49 12.03
CA ASP A 56 8.62 -7.85 13.15
C ASP A 56 8.34 -6.35 13.15
N ALA A 57 8.35 -5.70 11.97
CA ALA A 57 8.06 -4.26 11.87
C ALA A 57 6.59 -3.94 12.23
N PHE A 58 5.66 -4.85 11.97
CA PHE A 58 4.26 -4.70 12.35
C PHE A 58 4.07 -4.75 13.87
N LEU A 59 4.82 -5.61 14.56
CA LEU A 59 4.78 -5.77 16.01
C LEU A 59 5.66 -4.77 16.79
N GLU A 60 6.59 -4.10 16.11
CA GLU A 60 7.46 -3.13 16.74
C GLU A 60 6.66 -2.04 17.47
N ARG A 61 7.04 -1.74 18.72
CA ARG A 61 6.26 -0.89 19.63
C ARG A 61 5.97 0.49 19.04
N VAL A 62 6.92 1.06 18.30
CA VAL A 62 6.77 2.38 17.68
C VAL A 62 5.81 2.38 16.49
N ASN A 63 5.51 1.20 15.91
CA ASN A 63 4.66 1.03 14.74
C ASN A 63 3.25 0.55 15.09
N MET A 64 3.04 -0.05 16.26
CA MET A 64 1.73 -0.58 16.67
C MET A 64 0.58 0.44 16.54
N LEU A 65 0.83 1.71 16.88
CA LEU A 65 -0.16 2.79 16.79
C LEU A 65 -0.41 3.27 15.35
N LYS A 66 0.42 2.85 14.39
CA LYS A 66 0.25 3.13 12.96
C LYS A 66 -0.60 2.07 12.25
N ASN A 67 -1.06 1.03 12.96
CA ASN A 67 -1.89 -0.03 12.41
C ASN A 67 -3.37 0.24 12.69
N ARG A 68 -4.19 0.37 11.65
CA ARG A 68 -5.64 0.58 11.82
C ARG A 68 -6.31 -0.61 12.50
N TYR A 69 -5.87 -1.83 12.15
CA TYR A 69 -6.43 -3.08 12.64
C TYR A 69 -5.30 -3.99 13.15
N PRO A 70 -5.24 -4.30 14.46
CA PRO A 70 -4.21 -5.19 15.03
C PRO A 70 -4.24 -6.62 14.50
N ASN A 71 -5.37 -7.04 13.91
CA ASN A 71 -5.57 -8.37 13.35
C ASN A 71 -5.29 -8.45 11.84
N VAL A 72 -4.86 -7.36 11.20
CA VAL A 72 -4.47 -7.34 9.78
C VAL A 72 -2.95 -7.19 9.73
N ILE A 73 -2.26 -8.32 9.63
CA ILE A 73 -0.79 -8.40 9.71
C ILE A 73 -0.16 -7.87 8.42
N LEU A 74 0.95 -7.14 8.56
CA LEU A 74 1.80 -6.73 7.45
C LEU A 74 3.10 -7.53 7.47
N TYR A 75 3.42 -8.18 6.35
CA TYR A 75 4.66 -8.94 6.22
C TYR A 75 5.86 -8.04 5.91
N ASP A 76 6.99 -8.32 6.55
CA ASP A 76 8.22 -7.53 6.38
C ASP A 76 8.81 -7.63 4.98
N ARG A 77 8.60 -8.79 4.31
CA ARG A 77 9.17 -9.05 2.98
C ARG A 77 8.58 -8.16 1.88
N SER A 78 7.30 -7.81 1.98
CA SER A 78 6.58 -7.07 0.93
C SER A 78 6.17 -5.67 1.35
N ARG A 79 6.43 -5.26 2.61
CA ARG A 79 6.06 -3.92 3.07
C ARG A 79 6.78 -2.83 2.29
N VAL A 80 6.09 -1.73 2.06
CA VAL A 80 6.71 -0.51 1.54
C VAL A 80 7.60 0.09 2.64
N LYS A 81 8.92 0.16 2.41
CA LYS A 81 9.88 0.76 3.33
C LYS A 81 10.03 2.25 3.04
N LEU A 82 9.53 3.12 3.92
CA LEU A 82 9.70 4.57 3.77
C LEU A 82 11.14 5.00 4.09
N ARG A 83 11.60 6.08 3.47
CA ARG A 83 12.87 6.71 3.82
C ARG A 83 12.70 7.53 5.10
N GLY A 84 13.58 7.32 6.05
CA GLY A 84 13.64 8.09 7.30
C GLY A 84 14.79 7.63 8.18
N ASP A 85 15.16 8.50 9.13
CA ASP A 85 16.36 8.32 9.94
C ASP A 85 16.05 7.78 11.35
N LYS A 86 14.79 7.85 11.79
CA LYS A 86 14.38 7.40 13.13
C LYS A 86 13.72 6.04 13.07
N LEU A 87 13.81 5.32 14.17
CA LEU A 87 13.10 4.05 14.35
C LEU A 87 11.59 4.24 14.10
N GLY A 88 11.04 3.43 13.20
CA GLY A 88 9.63 3.47 12.79
C GLY A 88 9.30 4.51 11.73
N ASP A 89 10.24 5.36 11.30
CA ASP A 89 9.98 6.28 10.18
C ASP A 89 9.86 5.55 8.84
N ASP A 90 10.39 4.33 8.75
CA ASP A 90 10.32 3.47 7.58
C ASP A 90 8.99 2.71 7.43
N TYR A 91 8.06 2.92 8.37
CA TYR A 91 6.83 2.15 8.46
C TYR A 91 5.59 2.96 8.10
N TYR A 92 4.84 2.42 7.14
CA TYR A 92 3.42 2.67 6.92
C TYR A 92 2.77 1.32 6.58
N HIS A 93 1.50 1.10 6.99
CA HIS A 93 0.85 -0.18 6.74
C HIS A 93 0.42 -0.30 5.26
N ALA A 94 1.37 -0.70 4.44
CA ALA A 94 1.23 -0.91 3.02
C ALA A 94 2.24 -1.95 2.51
N SER A 95 1.85 -2.74 1.50
CA SER A 95 2.70 -3.74 0.86
C SER A 95 2.62 -3.65 -0.66
N TYR A 96 3.73 -3.95 -1.31
CA TYR A 96 3.74 -4.22 -2.74
C TYR A 96 3.04 -5.54 -3.07
N VAL A 97 2.37 -5.54 -4.21
CA VAL A 97 1.72 -6.72 -4.79
C VAL A 97 1.99 -6.71 -6.28
N ASP A 98 2.34 -7.87 -6.81
CA ASP A 98 2.58 -8.02 -8.23
C ASP A 98 1.32 -7.80 -9.06
N SER A 99 1.53 -7.17 -10.20
CA SER A 99 0.53 -7.14 -11.27
C SER A 99 0.75 -8.31 -12.21
N TYR A 100 -0.19 -8.53 -13.14
CA TYR A 100 -0.07 -9.59 -14.13
C TYR A 100 1.22 -9.52 -14.98
N GLY A 101 1.75 -8.33 -15.27
CA GLY A 101 2.90 -8.15 -16.16
C GLY A 101 4.08 -7.41 -15.54
N ARG A 102 4.05 -7.13 -14.23
CA ARG A 102 5.08 -6.34 -13.55
C ARG A 102 5.11 -6.67 -12.06
N SER A 103 6.29 -7.00 -11.54
CA SER A 103 6.53 -7.13 -10.10
C SER A 103 6.32 -5.78 -9.40
N ASP A 104 5.81 -5.81 -8.16
CA ASP A 104 5.49 -4.60 -7.37
C ASP A 104 4.58 -3.61 -8.14
N GLY A 105 3.67 -4.14 -8.97
CA GLY A 105 2.82 -3.34 -9.84
C GLY A 105 1.77 -2.52 -9.07
N TYR A 106 1.38 -2.96 -7.88
CA TYR A 106 0.40 -2.31 -7.01
C TYR A 106 0.93 -2.12 -5.60
N ILE A 107 0.36 -1.14 -4.90
CA ILE A 107 0.54 -0.98 -3.46
C ILE A 107 -0.83 -1.13 -2.82
N LEU A 108 -0.98 -2.14 -1.97
CA LEU A 108 -2.14 -2.25 -1.09
C LEU A 108 -1.81 -1.52 0.20
N ALA A 109 -2.64 -0.54 0.56
CA ALA A 109 -2.39 0.34 1.69
C ALA A 109 -3.64 0.47 2.54
N GLN A 110 -3.48 0.51 3.86
CA GLN A 110 -4.58 0.92 4.73
C GLN A 110 -4.98 2.39 4.42
N ALA A 111 -6.24 2.74 4.69
CA ALA A 111 -6.63 4.14 4.66
C ALA A 111 -6.07 4.88 5.88
N PRO A 112 -5.47 6.09 5.72
CA PRO A 112 -5.04 6.92 6.84
C PRO A 112 -6.19 7.23 7.81
N PHE A 113 -5.91 7.28 9.11
CA PHE A 113 -6.92 7.51 10.15
C PHE A 113 -6.60 8.66 11.10
N ASP A 114 -5.35 9.12 11.14
CA ASP A 114 -4.89 10.23 11.98
C ASP A 114 -3.83 11.07 11.26
N GLU A 115 -3.40 12.19 11.86
CA GLU A 115 -2.44 13.11 11.24
C GLU A 115 -1.07 12.47 10.94
N THR A 116 -0.66 11.49 11.76
CA THR A 116 0.61 10.77 11.59
C THR A 116 0.56 9.87 10.37
N THR A 117 -0.46 9.02 10.28
CA THR A 117 -0.69 8.10 9.17
C THR A 117 -1.04 8.84 7.88
N GLU A 118 -1.73 9.98 7.96
CA GLU A 118 -1.95 10.87 6.81
C GLU A 118 -0.62 11.37 6.23
N SER A 119 0.30 11.81 7.10
CA SER A 119 1.64 12.26 6.67
C SER A 119 2.45 11.11 6.09
N ASP A 120 2.46 9.94 6.74
CA ASP A 120 3.20 8.76 6.27
C ASP A 120 2.65 8.26 4.92
N PHE A 121 1.33 8.33 4.70
CA PHE A 121 0.70 7.99 3.41
C PHE A 121 1.14 8.94 2.29
N TRP A 122 1.07 10.26 2.46
CA TRP A 122 1.49 11.18 1.40
C TRP A 122 2.98 11.14 1.14
N ARG A 123 3.80 10.88 2.17
CA ARG A 123 5.22 10.59 2.02
C ARG A 123 5.45 9.34 1.17
N MET A 124 4.68 8.27 1.40
CA MET A 124 4.70 7.06 0.59
C MET A 124 4.42 7.38 -0.87
N ILE A 125 3.31 8.08 -1.17
CA ILE A 125 2.91 8.44 -2.55
C ILE A 125 4.01 9.19 -3.31
N VAL A 126 4.67 10.14 -2.65
CA VAL A 126 5.79 10.89 -3.25
C VAL A 126 6.99 9.97 -3.49
N GLN A 127 7.37 9.16 -2.48
CA GLN A 127 8.53 8.29 -2.56
C GLN A 127 8.39 7.21 -3.64
N THR A 128 7.20 6.61 -3.77
CA THR A 128 6.93 5.55 -4.74
C THR A 128 6.59 6.09 -6.13
N GLY A 129 6.45 7.42 -6.27
CA GLY A 129 6.06 8.07 -7.52
C GLY A 129 4.65 7.70 -7.97
N THR A 130 3.78 7.28 -7.04
CA THR A 130 2.42 6.81 -7.35
C THR A 130 1.61 7.91 -8.05
N LYS A 131 0.99 7.55 -9.18
CA LYS A 131 0.19 8.48 -10.00
C LYS A 131 -1.32 8.32 -9.84
N LEU A 132 -1.76 7.14 -9.41
CA LEU A 132 -3.18 6.83 -9.23
C LEU A 132 -3.41 6.23 -7.86
N ILE A 133 -4.41 6.77 -7.16
CA ILE A 133 -4.93 6.24 -5.89
C ILE A 133 -6.34 5.74 -6.17
N VAL A 134 -6.63 4.49 -5.81
CA VAL A 134 -7.98 3.93 -5.90
C VAL A 134 -8.49 3.67 -4.48
N LEU A 135 -9.56 4.36 -4.10
CA LEU A 135 -10.22 4.18 -2.81
C LEU A 135 -11.51 3.36 -3.01
N LEU A 136 -11.51 2.11 -2.55
CA LEU A 136 -12.57 1.13 -2.78
C LEU A 136 -13.60 1.03 -1.65
N THR A 137 -13.84 2.10 -0.89
CA THR A 137 -14.82 2.08 0.19
C THR A 137 -15.44 3.45 0.40
N ASP A 138 -16.66 3.49 0.90
CA ASP A 138 -17.30 4.74 1.25
C ASP A 138 -16.67 5.34 2.53
N VAL A 139 -16.71 6.66 2.62
CA VAL A 139 -16.16 7.41 3.74
C VAL A 139 -17.06 7.25 4.98
N ASN A 140 -18.35 7.04 4.75
CA ASN A 140 -19.34 6.80 5.80
C ASN A 140 -20.04 5.47 5.57
N ASN A 141 -20.47 4.82 6.65
CA ASN A 141 -21.38 3.69 6.56
C ASN A 141 -22.81 4.18 6.23
N ARG A 142 -23.74 3.24 6.03
CA ARG A 142 -25.16 3.56 5.74
C ARG A 142 -25.87 4.35 6.84
N GLU A 143 -25.38 4.26 8.08
CA GLU A 143 -25.93 4.97 9.24
C GLU A 143 -25.35 6.39 9.37
N GLY A 144 -24.42 6.78 8.49
CA GLY A 144 -23.74 8.07 8.51
C GLY A 144 -22.51 8.11 9.42
N ASN A 145 -22.11 6.98 10.02
CA ASN A 145 -20.91 6.88 10.84
C ASN A 145 -19.67 6.89 9.94
N ARG A 146 -18.71 7.75 10.27
CA ARG A 146 -17.49 7.91 9.48
C ARG A 146 -16.55 6.71 9.62
N LEU A 147 -16.29 6.03 8.51
CA LEU A 147 -15.34 4.91 8.37
C LEU A 147 -13.93 5.41 8.06
N ILE A 148 -13.83 6.42 7.21
CA ILE A 148 -12.56 7.00 6.76
C ILE A 148 -12.54 8.49 7.03
N LYS A 149 -11.45 8.97 7.62
CA LYS A 149 -11.18 10.40 7.66
C LYS A 149 -10.72 10.84 6.27
N HIS A 150 -11.24 11.98 5.81
CA HIS A 150 -10.79 12.56 4.55
C HIS A 150 -9.34 13.01 4.71
N PHE A 151 -8.43 12.18 4.23
CA PHE A 151 -6.98 12.38 4.28
C PHE A 151 -6.46 13.26 3.14
N TRP A 152 -7.34 13.79 2.30
CA TRP A 152 -7.04 14.67 1.17
C TRP A 152 -7.76 16.03 1.31
N PRO A 153 -7.35 17.08 0.59
CA PRO A 153 -8.01 18.40 0.63
C PRO A 153 -9.44 18.33 0.05
N GLN A 154 -10.42 18.87 0.78
CA GLN A 154 -11.85 18.86 0.38
C GLN A 154 -12.60 20.18 0.58
N SER A 155 -12.07 21.16 1.31
CA SER A 155 -12.78 22.38 1.68
C SER A 155 -11.98 23.64 1.33
N ASN A 156 -12.68 24.73 0.95
CA ASN A 156 -12.35 26.15 0.71
C ASN A 156 -10.89 26.56 0.39
N ALA A 157 -9.90 26.07 1.13
CA ALA A 157 -8.52 26.07 0.72
C ALA A 157 -8.26 24.75 0.00
N ASN A 158 -8.15 24.79 -1.33
CA ASN A 158 -7.79 23.68 -2.22
C ASN A 158 -6.40 23.07 -1.91
N SER A 159 -5.92 23.08 -0.66
CA SER A 159 -4.63 22.59 -0.23
C SER A 159 -4.62 22.14 1.23
N ARG A 160 -3.84 21.08 1.54
CA ARG A 160 -3.50 20.64 2.89
C ARG A 160 -1.99 20.43 3.01
N ASN A 161 -1.42 20.86 4.13
CA ASN A 161 0.00 20.65 4.46
C ASN A 161 0.15 19.44 5.40
N TYR A 162 1.06 18.54 5.07
CA TYR A 162 1.47 17.40 5.87
C TYR A 162 2.90 17.66 6.34
N ALA A 163 3.03 18.41 7.44
CA ALA A 163 4.30 18.97 7.88
C ALA A 163 5.36 17.89 8.15
N LYS A 164 4.99 16.76 8.75
CA LYS A 164 5.93 15.66 9.03
C LYS A 164 6.51 15.04 7.75
N ALA A 165 5.73 15.05 6.67
CA ALA A 165 6.17 14.57 5.35
C ALA A 165 6.91 15.65 4.54
N ASN A 166 6.90 16.92 4.98
CA ASN A 166 7.29 18.07 4.15
C ASN A 166 6.53 18.11 2.82
N VAL A 167 5.24 17.73 2.84
CA VAL A 167 4.41 17.64 1.63
C VAL A 167 3.24 18.60 1.73
N LYS A 168 2.98 19.33 0.64
CA LYS A 168 1.74 20.07 0.43
C LYS A 168 0.98 19.47 -0.74
N VAL A 169 -0.26 19.07 -0.48
CA VAL A 169 -1.18 18.52 -1.49
C VAL A 169 -2.20 19.58 -1.82
N ASN A 170 -2.39 19.87 -3.10
CA ASN A 170 -3.40 20.79 -3.58
C ASN A 170 -4.41 20.04 -4.46
N CYS A 171 -5.71 20.21 -4.24
CA CYS A 171 -6.74 19.70 -5.13
C CYS A 171 -6.94 20.70 -6.28
N THR A 172 -6.52 20.35 -7.49
CA THR A 172 -6.60 21.25 -8.64
C THR A 172 -7.90 21.09 -9.40
N GLU A 173 -8.40 19.87 -9.51
CA GLU A 173 -9.63 19.51 -10.22
C GLU A 173 -10.33 18.39 -9.46
N SER A 174 -11.66 18.35 -9.54
CA SER A 174 -12.47 17.27 -9.00
C SER A 174 -13.81 17.22 -9.70
N ASP A 175 -14.35 16.04 -9.89
CA ASP A 175 -15.72 15.83 -10.36
C ASP A 175 -16.35 14.59 -9.72
N VAL A 176 -17.65 14.45 -9.91
CA VAL A 176 -18.44 13.35 -9.37
C VAL A 176 -19.18 12.66 -10.50
N THR A 177 -18.97 11.35 -10.63
CA THR A 177 -19.72 10.50 -11.56
C THR A 177 -20.79 9.70 -10.83
N THR A 178 -21.53 8.88 -11.58
CA THR A 178 -22.51 7.94 -11.02
C THR A 178 -21.86 6.80 -10.23
N LEU A 179 -20.62 6.44 -10.54
CA LEU A 179 -19.89 5.29 -9.98
C LEU A 179 -18.82 5.68 -8.96
N TYR A 180 -18.07 6.74 -9.24
CA TYR A 180 -16.93 7.18 -8.45
C TYR A 180 -16.78 8.70 -8.47
N ASP A 181 -16.10 9.23 -7.47
CA ASP A 181 -15.63 10.63 -7.46
C ASP A 181 -14.18 10.63 -7.92
N TRP A 182 -13.77 11.63 -8.70
CA TRP A 182 -12.37 11.77 -9.07
C TRP A 182 -11.80 13.10 -8.63
N TYR A 183 -10.51 13.06 -8.32
CA TYR A 183 -9.76 14.20 -7.83
C TYR A 183 -8.39 14.20 -8.51
N LYS A 184 -7.92 15.39 -8.86
CA LYS A 184 -6.55 15.61 -9.34
C LYS A 184 -5.81 16.46 -8.33
N PHE A 185 -4.68 15.93 -7.89
CA PHE A 185 -3.84 16.55 -6.89
C PHE A 185 -2.51 17.00 -7.50
N SER A 186 -2.08 18.18 -7.09
CA SER A 186 -0.73 18.69 -7.25
C SER A 186 -0.01 18.58 -5.91
N VAL A 187 1.00 17.70 -5.86
CA VAL A 187 1.75 17.38 -4.64
C VAL A 187 3.16 17.95 -4.77
N SER A 188 3.56 18.77 -3.80
CA SER A 188 4.83 19.51 -3.80
C SER A 188 5.57 19.34 -2.48
N ASN A 189 6.90 19.35 -2.54
CA ASN A 189 7.72 19.37 -1.33
C ASN A 189 7.76 20.80 -0.75
N THR A 190 7.52 20.95 0.54
CA THR A 190 7.46 22.26 1.21
C THR A 190 8.84 22.80 1.60
N VAL A 191 9.86 21.92 1.66
CA VAL A 191 11.23 22.26 2.05
C VAL A 191 12.13 22.38 0.82
N ASP A 192 12.12 21.36 -0.03
CA ASP A 192 12.91 21.37 -1.26
C ASP A 192 12.08 21.79 -2.47
N LYS A 193 12.11 23.09 -2.77
CA LYS A 193 11.40 23.68 -3.91
C LYS A 193 12.00 23.31 -5.27
N ARG A 194 13.14 22.60 -5.31
CA ARG A 194 13.73 22.11 -6.56
C ARG A 194 13.10 20.79 -6.99
N MET A 195 12.45 20.07 -6.06
CA MET A 195 11.74 18.86 -6.40
C MET A 195 10.50 19.19 -7.23
N ASP A 196 10.35 18.48 -8.34
CA ASP A 196 9.21 18.64 -9.21
C ASP A 196 7.90 18.33 -8.48
N THR A 197 6.89 19.12 -8.83
CA THR A 197 5.53 18.87 -8.38
C THR A 197 4.98 17.65 -9.11
N ILE A 198 4.48 16.66 -8.37
CA ILE A 198 3.87 15.47 -8.96
C ILE A 198 2.35 15.66 -9.08
N THR A 199 1.79 15.20 -10.19
CA THR A 199 0.35 15.05 -10.36
C THR A 199 -0.08 13.65 -9.93
N VAL A 200 -1.12 13.58 -9.10
CA VAL A 200 -1.72 12.34 -8.61
C VAL A 200 -3.22 12.39 -8.83
N ILE A 201 -3.79 11.38 -9.45
CA ILE A 201 -5.23 11.20 -9.61
C ILE A 201 -5.73 10.29 -8.49
N MET A 202 -6.91 10.56 -7.96
CA MET A 202 -7.60 9.65 -7.05
C MET A 202 -8.99 9.36 -7.57
N LEU A 203 -9.34 8.08 -7.60
CA LEU A 203 -10.67 7.58 -7.91
C LEU A 203 -11.27 7.00 -6.63
N HIS A 204 -12.36 7.59 -6.15
CA HIS A 204 -13.08 7.17 -4.96
C HIS A 204 -14.35 6.44 -5.37
N TYR A 205 -14.29 5.11 -5.32
CA TYR A 205 -15.40 4.23 -5.65
C TYR A 205 -16.31 4.01 -4.44
N ARG A 206 -17.53 4.57 -4.50
CA ARG A 206 -18.48 4.63 -3.37
C ARG A 206 -19.48 3.47 -3.34
N LYS A 207 -19.51 2.62 -4.36
CA LYS A 207 -20.52 1.55 -4.48
C LYS A 207 -20.18 0.30 -3.67
N TRP A 208 -18.94 0.18 -3.19
CA TRP A 208 -18.53 -0.89 -2.28
C TRP A 208 -18.97 -0.59 -0.85
N ILE A 209 -20.27 -0.78 -0.59
CA ILE A 209 -20.91 -0.41 0.69
C ILE A 209 -20.81 -1.53 1.72
N TYR A 210 -20.59 -2.77 1.28
CA TYR A 210 -20.53 -3.95 2.14
C TYR A 210 -19.27 -4.75 1.87
N ASP A 211 -18.46 -4.97 2.90
CA ASP A 211 -17.19 -5.71 2.79
C ASP A 211 -17.35 -7.10 2.17
N LYS A 212 -18.51 -7.73 2.37
CA LYS A 212 -18.79 -9.11 1.92
C LYS A 212 -19.54 -9.19 0.58
N ILE A 213 -19.88 -8.06 -0.06
CA ILE A 213 -20.66 -8.06 -1.29
C ILE A 213 -19.89 -7.31 -2.37
N ILE A 214 -19.56 -8.02 -3.44
CA ILE A 214 -18.94 -7.45 -4.64
C ILE A 214 -20.01 -6.67 -5.40
N PRO A 215 -19.82 -5.37 -5.70
CA PRO A 215 -20.80 -4.62 -6.47
C PRO A 215 -20.80 -5.01 -7.96
N ASP A 216 -21.97 -5.02 -8.58
CA ASP A 216 -22.14 -5.44 -9.99
C ASP A 216 -21.36 -4.56 -10.99
N ASN A 217 -21.15 -3.29 -10.67
CA ASN A 217 -20.45 -2.32 -11.52
C ASN A 217 -18.93 -2.27 -11.29
N LEU A 218 -18.35 -3.23 -10.56
CA LEU A 218 -16.90 -3.26 -10.32
C LEU A 218 -16.09 -3.42 -11.62
N LEU A 219 -16.57 -4.22 -12.57
CA LEU A 219 -15.88 -4.41 -13.85
C LEU A 219 -15.91 -3.15 -14.73
N GLU A 220 -17.01 -2.41 -14.70
CA GLU A 220 -17.13 -1.11 -15.37
C GLU A 220 -16.15 -0.11 -14.75
N PHE A 221 -16.08 -0.06 -13.42
CA PHE A 221 -15.12 0.79 -12.73
C PHE A 221 -13.67 0.41 -13.05
N ARG A 222 -13.35 -0.89 -13.12
CA ARG A 222 -12.01 -1.37 -13.49
C ARG A 222 -11.61 -0.89 -14.90
N PHE A 223 -12.52 -0.92 -15.86
CA PHE A 223 -12.26 -0.44 -17.21
C PHE A 223 -11.87 1.04 -17.23
N GLU A 224 -12.54 1.88 -16.44
CA GLU A 224 -12.23 3.30 -16.28
C GLU A 224 -10.86 3.55 -15.60
N VAL A 225 -10.50 2.71 -14.62
CA VAL A 225 -9.18 2.74 -13.97
C VAL A 225 -8.07 2.47 -14.98
N ASP A 226 -8.24 1.45 -15.83
CA ASP A 226 -7.25 1.08 -16.87
C ASP A 226 -7.11 2.21 -17.91
N GLY A 227 -8.22 2.89 -18.27
CA GLY A 227 -8.21 4.06 -19.15
C GLY A 227 -7.55 5.30 -18.54
N SER A 228 -7.45 5.39 -17.21
CA SER A 228 -6.77 6.50 -16.52
C SER A 228 -5.25 6.34 -16.45
N TYR A 229 -4.72 5.17 -16.85
CA TYR A 229 -3.30 4.81 -16.82
C TYR A 229 -2.60 4.88 -18.19
N SER A 230 -3.36 5.14 -19.28
CA SER A 230 -2.87 5.22 -20.66
C SER A 230 -2.58 6.64 -21.12
#